data_AF-A0A954KVM1-F1
#
_entry.id   AF-A0A954KVM1-F1
#
_cell.length_a   1.000
_cell.length_b   1.000
_cell.length_c   1.000
_cell.angle_alpha   90.00
_cell.angle_beta   90.00
_cell.angle_gamma   90.00
#
_symmetry.space_group_name_H-M   'P 1'
#
loop_
_entity.id
_entity.type
_entity.pdbx_description
1 polymer ?
#
loop_
_entity_poly.entity_id
_entity_poly.type
_entity_poly.pdbx_seq_one_letter_code
_entity_poly.pdbx_strand_id
1 'polypeptide(L)'
;MPVHMRPVLAILLFLTAANVGWSEEPHPGAKMYQSLCANCHGKQGEGTIEHAPDPLVGDRSLRELTEYISESMPEDDPAQCEGEDAARVASYIFDAFYSPIAQARLKPVRIEVSRLTVNQYENAVADLVTSFRGNSNWNGGTGLAAEYFKTRRTRREDRVLERVDTVVDFDFGEGVPEG
;
A
#
# COMPACT_ATOMS: atom_id res chain seq x y z
N MET A 1 4.37 -63.18 31.71
CA MET A 1 4.14 -63.08 30.26
C MET A 1 4.98 -61.90 29.74
N PRO A 2 6.01 -62.12 28.91
CA PRO A 2 6.89 -61.05 28.44
C PRO A 2 6.23 -60.33 27.25
N VAL A 3 6.09 -59.01 27.34
CA VAL A 3 5.69 -58.17 26.21
C VAL A 3 6.94 -57.86 25.39
N HIS A 4 7.01 -58.42 24.19
CA HIS A 4 7.98 -58.07 23.17
C HIS A 4 7.47 -56.89 22.34
N MET A 5 8.38 -55.93 22.12
CA MET A 5 8.63 -55.24 20.85
C MET A 5 7.60 -54.24 20.34
N ARG A 6 8.07 -53.00 20.17
CA ARG A 6 8.10 -52.32 18.86
C ARG A 6 8.95 -51.04 18.91
N PRO A 7 10.09 -50.95 18.20
CA PRO A 7 10.76 -49.67 17.99
C PRO A 7 9.94 -48.88 16.98
N VAL A 8 9.40 -47.73 17.39
CA VAL A 8 8.80 -46.76 16.49
C VAL A 8 9.96 -46.09 15.74
N LEU A 9 10.21 -46.56 14.53
CA LEU A 9 11.06 -45.91 13.55
C LEU A 9 10.36 -44.61 13.14
N ALA A 10 10.69 -43.51 13.83
CA ALA A 10 10.26 -42.18 13.45
C ALA A 10 10.97 -41.77 12.16
N ILE A 11 10.29 -41.98 11.03
CA ILE A 11 10.68 -41.42 9.73
C ILE A 11 10.50 -39.90 9.82
N LEU A 12 11.60 -39.19 10.08
CA LEU A 12 11.72 -37.75 9.94
C LEU A 12 11.67 -37.41 8.44
N LEU A 13 10.48 -37.14 7.93
CA LEU A 13 10.25 -36.62 6.59
C LEU A 13 10.83 -35.19 6.53
N PHE A 14 12.00 -35.05 5.92
CA PHE A 14 12.65 -33.77 5.62
C PHE A 14 11.73 -32.94 4.70
N LEU A 15 11.03 -31.97 5.27
CA LEU A 15 10.36 -30.90 4.52
C LEU A 15 11.42 -29.86 4.13
N THR A 16 12.23 -30.16 3.11
CA THR A 16 13.03 -29.12 2.45
C THR A 16 12.12 -28.34 1.52
N ALA A 17 11.57 -27.23 2.02
CA ALA A 17 11.04 -26.19 1.16
C ALA A 17 12.21 -25.63 0.34
N ALA A 18 12.38 -26.13 -0.88
CA ALA A 18 13.22 -25.49 -1.87
C ALA A 18 12.57 -24.13 -2.17
N ASN A 19 13.14 -23.05 -1.62
CA ASN A 19 12.91 -21.70 -2.11
C ASN A 19 13.50 -21.63 -3.51
N VAL A 20 12.76 -22.12 -4.51
CA VAL A 20 13.01 -21.75 -5.90
C VAL A 20 12.60 -20.29 -5.97
N GLY A 21 13.56 -19.39 -5.74
CA GLY A 21 13.42 -18.00 -6.12
C GLY A 21 13.25 -17.97 -7.63
N TRP A 22 12.08 -17.55 -8.10
CA TRP A 22 11.87 -17.27 -9.51
C TRP A 22 12.73 -16.05 -9.84
N SER A 23 13.90 -16.28 -10.43
CA SER A 23 14.69 -15.22 -11.03
C SER A 23 13.91 -14.75 -12.25
N GLU A 24 13.36 -13.54 -12.19
CA GLU A 24 12.86 -12.89 -13.40
C GLU A 24 14.06 -12.72 -14.34
N GLU A 25 14.02 -13.39 -15.49
CA GLU A 25 15.06 -13.24 -16.52
C GLU A 25 15.16 -11.74 -16.86
N PRO A 26 16.37 -11.14 -16.81
CA PRO A 26 16.53 -9.74 -17.14
C PRO A 26 15.96 -9.47 -18.53
N HIS A 27 15.10 -8.45 -18.65
CA HIS A 27 14.50 -8.08 -19.92
C HIS A 27 15.59 -7.98 -21.01
N PRO A 28 15.40 -8.54 -22.22
CA PRO A 28 16.46 -8.68 -23.22
C PRO A 28 17.11 -7.35 -23.62
N GLY A 29 16.37 -6.25 -23.59
CA GLY A 29 16.89 -4.88 -23.83
C GLY A 29 17.65 -4.24 -22.66
N ALA A 30 17.61 -4.80 -21.45
CA ALA A 30 18.21 -4.18 -20.26
C ALA A 30 19.74 -4.06 -20.35
N LYS A 31 20.40 -5.11 -20.87
CA LYS A 31 21.86 -5.09 -21.06
C LYS A 31 22.29 -4.04 -22.09
N MET A 32 21.53 -3.94 -23.17
CA MET A 32 21.77 -2.96 -24.23
C MET A 32 21.60 -1.53 -23.74
N TYR A 33 20.54 -1.28 -22.95
CA TYR A 33 20.35 0.01 -22.31
C TYR A 33 21.54 0.39 -21.42
N GLN A 34 22.03 -0.55 -20.60
CA GLN A 34 23.19 -0.30 -19.74
C GLN A 34 24.47 0.01 -20.53
N SER A 35 24.67 -0.61 -21.71
CA SER A 35 25.87 -0.39 -22.50
C SER A 35 25.84 0.88 -23.35
N LEU A 36 24.69 1.21 -23.96
CA LEU A 36 24.59 2.25 -24.98
C LEU A 36 23.87 3.51 -24.51
N CYS A 37 22.96 3.41 -23.54
CA CYS A 37 22.04 4.50 -23.22
C CYS A 37 22.29 5.11 -21.84
N ALA A 38 22.63 4.27 -20.85
CA ALA A 38 22.61 4.65 -19.43
C ALA A 38 23.65 5.72 -19.03
N ASN A 39 24.73 5.88 -19.80
CA ASN A 39 25.73 6.90 -19.55
C ASN A 39 25.18 8.33 -19.73
N CYS A 40 24.28 8.52 -20.71
CA CYS A 40 23.66 9.81 -20.97
C CYS A 40 22.30 9.94 -20.27
N HIS A 41 21.49 8.86 -20.26
CA HIS A 41 20.11 8.91 -19.76
C HIS A 41 19.93 8.46 -18.29
N GLY A 42 21.01 8.09 -17.60
CA GLY A 42 20.95 7.56 -16.24
C GLY A 42 20.65 6.06 -16.19
N LYS A 43 20.78 5.44 -15.02
CA LYS A 43 20.64 3.97 -14.90
C LYS A 43 19.19 3.50 -14.99
N GLN A 44 18.25 4.37 -14.68
CA GLN A 44 16.81 4.15 -14.61
C GLN A 44 16.04 5.15 -15.50
N GLY A 45 16.70 5.77 -16.49
CA GLY A 45 16.09 6.78 -17.33
C GLY A 45 15.78 8.09 -16.60
N GLU A 46 16.46 8.38 -15.50
CA GLU A 46 16.26 9.59 -14.69
C GLU A 46 16.83 10.86 -15.31
N GLY A 47 17.65 10.73 -16.36
CA GLY A 47 18.39 11.82 -16.97
C GLY A 47 19.71 12.13 -16.25
N THR A 48 20.62 12.84 -16.92
CA THR A 48 21.88 13.34 -16.37
C THR A 48 22.05 14.83 -16.69
N ILE A 49 22.66 15.59 -15.78
CA ILE A 49 22.81 17.04 -15.92
C ILE A 49 23.61 17.42 -17.18
N GLU A 50 24.60 16.61 -17.56
CA GLU A 50 25.57 16.96 -18.60
C GLU A 50 25.08 16.63 -20.02
N HIS A 51 24.36 15.52 -20.21
CA HIS A 51 24.07 15.00 -21.55
C HIS A 51 22.57 14.96 -21.87
N ALA A 52 21.74 14.49 -20.93
CA ALA A 52 20.29 14.38 -21.15
C ALA A 52 19.54 14.67 -19.84
N PRO A 53 19.29 15.95 -19.50
CA PRO A 53 18.76 16.33 -18.19
C PRO A 53 17.32 15.86 -17.95
N ASP A 54 16.57 15.62 -19.02
CA ASP A 54 15.19 15.19 -18.94
C ASP A 54 15.09 13.66 -18.77
N PRO A 55 14.20 13.19 -17.88
CA PRO A 55 13.97 11.76 -17.71
C PRO A 55 13.29 11.18 -18.95
N LEU A 56 13.56 9.90 -19.24
CA LEU A 56 12.95 9.15 -20.33
C LEU A 56 11.49 8.80 -20.01
N VAL A 57 10.61 9.79 -20.11
CA VAL A 57 9.16 9.67 -19.86
C VAL A 57 8.39 10.27 -21.02
N GLY A 58 7.31 9.63 -21.43
CA GLY A 58 6.42 10.17 -22.45
C GLY A 58 5.25 9.27 -22.77
N ASP A 59 4.61 9.56 -23.89
CA ASP A 59 3.34 8.96 -24.32
C ASP A 59 3.42 8.33 -25.73
N ARG A 60 4.59 8.32 -26.37
CA ARG A 60 4.80 7.59 -27.64
C ARG A 60 4.43 6.12 -27.45
N SER A 61 3.81 5.54 -28.47
CA SER A 61 3.64 4.09 -28.53
C SER A 61 4.98 3.37 -28.60
N LEU A 62 5.03 2.10 -28.23
CA LEU A 62 6.24 1.27 -28.34
C LEU A 62 6.84 1.30 -29.76
N ARG A 63 5.99 1.29 -30.80
CA ARG A 63 6.42 1.36 -32.19
C ARG A 63 7.09 2.70 -32.51
N GLU A 64 6.45 3.82 -32.15
CA GLU A 64 7.01 5.16 -32.38
C GLU A 64 8.29 5.39 -31.58
N LEU A 65 8.40 4.83 -30.38
CA LEU A 65 9.62 4.87 -29.59
C LEU A 65 10.74 4.05 -30.25
N THR A 66 10.41 2.88 -30.80
CA THR A 66 11.36 2.04 -31.54
C THR A 66 11.90 2.75 -32.79
N GLU A 67 11.00 3.34 -33.58
CA GLU A 67 11.36 4.13 -34.77
C GLU A 67 12.27 5.30 -34.38
N TYR A 68 11.89 6.06 -33.35
CA TYR A 68 12.71 7.18 -32.87
C TYR A 68 14.11 6.76 -32.43
N ILE A 69 14.22 5.68 -31.64
CA ILE A 69 15.51 5.16 -31.18
C ILE A 69 16.35 4.72 -32.38
N SER A 70 15.77 3.96 -33.31
CA SER A 70 16.48 3.48 -34.49
C SER A 70 16.99 4.61 -35.40
N GLU A 71 16.34 5.77 -35.42
CA GLU A 71 16.71 6.89 -36.30
C GLU A 71 17.68 7.87 -35.67
N SER A 72 17.73 7.94 -34.33
CA SER A 72 18.38 9.07 -33.64
C SER A 72 19.24 8.70 -32.43
N MET A 73 19.28 7.43 -32.03
CA MET A 73 20.01 6.99 -30.85
C MET A 73 20.93 5.81 -31.14
N PRO A 74 22.15 5.78 -30.58
CA PRO A 74 22.82 6.84 -29.82
C PRO A 74 23.07 8.13 -30.63
N GLU A 75 23.16 9.29 -29.96
CA GLU A 75 23.33 10.59 -30.61
C GLU A 75 24.59 10.65 -31.50
N ASP A 76 25.70 10.06 -31.05
CA ASP A 76 26.97 10.04 -31.78
C ASP A 76 26.96 9.09 -32.99
N ASP A 77 26.21 7.99 -32.92
CA ASP A 77 26.21 6.93 -33.94
C ASP A 77 24.92 6.08 -33.89
N PRO A 78 23.82 6.52 -34.55
CA PRO A 78 22.55 5.80 -34.55
C PRO A 78 22.64 4.36 -35.09
N ALA A 79 23.62 4.10 -35.97
CA ALA A 79 23.80 2.78 -36.58
C ALA A 79 24.13 1.67 -35.57
N GLN A 80 24.51 2.03 -34.35
CA GLN A 80 24.78 1.08 -33.26
C GLN A 80 23.52 0.48 -32.62
N CYS A 81 22.35 1.08 -32.84
CA CYS A 81 21.10 0.64 -32.22
C CYS A 81 19.95 0.74 -33.22
N GLU A 82 19.96 -0.14 -34.24
CA GLU A 82 18.93 -0.19 -35.28
C GLU A 82 18.13 -1.50 -35.25
N GLY A 83 16.98 -1.52 -35.92
CA GLY A 83 16.22 -2.74 -36.17
C GLY A 83 15.81 -3.48 -34.89
N GLU A 84 16.20 -4.76 -34.76
CA GLU A 84 15.85 -5.56 -33.59
C GLU A 84 16.47 -5.05 -32.29
N ASP A 85 17.66 -4.44 -32.36
CA ASP A 85 18.33 -3.87 -31.19
C ASP A 85 17.56 -2.67 -30.66
N ALA A 86 17.15 -1.77 -31.57
CA ALA A 86 16.24 -0.67 -31.27
C ALA A 86 14.93 -1.18 -30.63
N ALA A 87 14.32 -2.24 -31.20
CA ALA A 87 13.07 -2.80 -30.69
C ALA A 87 13.24 -3.39 -29.27
N ARG A 88 14.33 -4.11 -29.02
CA ARG A 88 14.63 -4.69 -27.70
C ARG A 88 14.82 -3.60 -26.65
N VAL A 89 15.62 -2.59 -26.94
CA VAL A 89 15.88 -1.51 -25.97
C VAL A 89 14.65 -0.61 -25.79
N ALA A 90 13.88 -0.35 -26.86
CA ALA A 90 12.63 0.40 -26.79
C ALA A 90 11.61 -0.31 -25.89
N SER A 91 11.45 -1.63 -26.02
CA SER A 91 10.56 -2.42 -25.16
C SER A 91 10.99 -2.32 -23.70
N TYR A 92 12.30 -2.40 -23.44
CA TYR A 92 12.82 -2.23 -22.08
C TYR A 92 12.51 -0.85 -21.52
N ILE A 93 12.82 0.21 -22.27
CA ILE A 93 12.56 1.60 -21.90
C ILE A 93 11.07 1.80 -21.62
N PHE A 94 10.20 1.32 -22.50
CA PHE A 94 8.75 1.43 -22.42
C PHE A 94 8.18 0.84 -21.14
N ASP A 95 8.61 -0.37 -20.81
CA ASP A 95 8.10 -1.13 -19.67
C ASP A 95 8.74 -0.73 -18.33
N ALA A 96 10.01 -0.34 -18.35
CA ALA A 96 10.76 -0.04 -17.14
C ALA A 96 10.53 1.39 -16.62
N PHE A 97 10.44 2.39 -17.52
CA PHE A 97 10.35 3.79 -17.09
C PHE A 97 9.52 4.72 -17.98
N TYR A 98 9.36 4.47 -19.27
CA TYR A 98 8.81 5.49 -20.18
C TYR A 98 7.29 5.62 -20.14
N SER A 99 6.56 4.49 -20.16
CA SER A 99 5.10 4.50 -20.32
C SER A 99 4.35 5.02 -19.08
N PRO A 100 3.09 5.49 -19.22
CA PRO A 100 2.26 5.88 -18.08
C PRO A 100 2.11 4.76 -17.04
N ILE A 101 2.04 3.51 -17.49
CA ILE A 101 1.96 2.34 -16.60
C ILE A 101 3.28 2.14 -15.85
N ALA A 102 4.42 2.26 -16.53
CA ALA A 102 5.72 2.18 -15.88
C ALA A 102 5.91 3.30 -14.85
N GLN A 103 5.55 4.54 -15.20
CA GLN A 103 5.58 5.67 -14.27
C GLN A 103 4.67 5.47 -13.06
N ALA A 104 3.46 4.92 -13.24
CA ALA A 104 2.55 4.62 -12.13
C ALA A 104 3.12 3.55 -11.18
N ARG A 105 3.93 2.61 -11.68
CA ARG A 105 4.65 1.62 -10.85
C ARG A 105 5.80 2.26 -10.08
N LEU A 106 6.58 3.15 -10.72
CA LEU A 106 7.73 3.83 -10.11
C LEU A 106 7.31 4.91 -9.10
N LYS A 107 6.19 5.58 -9.35
CA LYS A 107 5.61 6.63 -8.51
C LYS A 107 4.20 6.19 -8.08
N PRO A 108 4.10 5.21 -7.15
CA PRO A 108 2.79 4.77 -6.69
C PRO A 108 2.02 5.98 -6.16
N VAL A 109 0.76 6.11 -6.56
CA VAL A 109 -0.13 7.16 -6.07
C VAL A 109 -0.14 7.04 -4.55
N ARG A 110 0.45 8.02 -3.87
CA ARG A 110 0.35 8.08 -2.42
C ARG A 110 -1.13 8.30 -2.12
N ILE A 111 -1.71 7.40 -1.33
CA ILE A 111 -3.00 7.63 -0.71
C ILE A 111 -2.79 8.85 0.17
N GLU A 112 -3.18 10.02 -0.33
CA GLU A 112 -3.12 11.24 0.45
C GLU A 112 -4.06 11.05 1.63
N VAL A 113 -3.51 11.11 2.84
CA VAL A 113 -4.34 11.10 4.04
C VAL A 113 -5.27 12.31 3.95
N SER A 114 -6.58 12.06 3.91
CA SER A 114 -7.56 13.13 3.94
C SER A 114 -7.27 13.99 5.18
N ARG A 115 -7.18 15.31 5.00
CA ARG A 115 -7.10 16.24 6.13
C ARG A 115 -8.47 16.28 6.81
N LEU A 116 -8.68 15.32 7.70
CA LEU A 116 -9.88 15.22 8.49
C LEU A 116 -9.96 16.43 9.42
N THR A 117 -11.14 17.03 9.53
CA THR A 117 -11.44 17.91 10.67
C THR A 117 -11.32 17.10 11.96
N VAL A 118 -11.17 17.76 13.11
CA VAL A 118 -11.07 17.09 14.42
C VAL A 118 -12.20 16.05 14.59
N ASN A 119 -13.45 16.46 14.32
CA ASN A 119 -14.60 15.57 14.43
C ASN A 119 -14.55 14.38 13.44
N GLN A 120 -14.06 14.61 12.23
CA GLN A 120 -13.92 13.54 11.25
C GLN A 120 -12.83 12.53 11.67
N TYR A 121 -11.74 13.00 12.24
CA TYR A 121 -10.66 12.16 12.75
C TYR A 121 -11.14 11.28 13.92
N GLU A 122 -11.82 11.89 14.90
CA GLU A 122 -12.33 11.18 16.07
C GLU A 122 -13.32 10.07 15.68
N ASN A 123 -14.25 10.36 14.78
CA ASN A 123 -15.20 9.36 14.28
C ASN A 123 -14.51 8.24 13.51
N ALA A 124 -13.58 8.56 12.61
CA ALA A 124 -12.85 7.56 11.83
C ALA A 124 -12.00 6.63 12.70
N VAL A 125 -11.34 7.17 13.73
CA VAL A 125 -10.58 6.37 14.71
C VAL A 125 -11.51 5.53 15.58
N ALA A 126 -12.65 6.08 16.03
CA ALA A 126 -13.63 5.35 16.82
C ALA A 126 -14.20 4.15 16.04
N ASP A 127 -14.54 4.35 14.77
CA ASP A 127 -15.02 3.27 13.88
C ASP A 127 -13.94 2.20 13.68
N LEU A 128 -12.71 2.62 13.41
CA LEU A 128 -11.57 1.71 13.23
C LEU A 128 -11.31 0.89 14.50
N VAL A 129 -11.25 1.52 15.68
CA VAL A 129 -11.02 0.83 16.96
C VAL A 129 -12.20 -0.10 17.31
N THR A 130 -13.43 0.32 17.04
CA THR A 130 -14.63 -0.50 17.27
C THR A 130 -14.60 -1.76 16.41
N SER A 131 -14.12 -1.68 15.17
CA SER A 131 -13.99 -2.85 14.29
C SER A 131 -13.14 -3.98 14.88
N PHE A 132 -12.14 -3.66 15.71
CA PHE A 132 -11.28 -4.65 16.38
C PHE A 132 -11.88 -5.26 17.65
N ARG A 133 -12.89 -4.61 18.26
CA ARG A 133 -13.50 -5.05 19.53
C ARG A 133 -14.67 -6.03 19.34
N GLY A 134 -14.99 -6.36 18.09
CA GLY A 134 -16.15 -7.18 17.74
C GLY A 134 -17.43 -6.35 17.72
N ASN A 135 -18.39 -6.77 16.89
CA ASN A 135 -19.60 -6.01 16.61
C ASN A 135 -20.41 -5.78 17.90
N SER A 136 -20.48 -4.55 18.39
CA SER A 136 -21.49 -4.18 19.38
C SER A 136 -22.84 -4.22 18.67
N ASN A 137 -23.75 -5.09 19.12
CA ASN A 137 -25.11 -5.11 18.59
C ASN A 137 -25.83 -3.84 19.05
N TRP A 138 -25.70 -2.77 18.26
CA TRP A 138 -26.42 -1.53 18.46
C TRP A 138 -27.86 -1.70 17.94
N ASN A 139 -28.83 -1.69 18.84
CA ASN A 139 -30.25 -1.92 18.50
C ASN A 139 -31.00 -0.68 17.99
N GLY A 140 -30.27 0.37 17.57
CA GLY A 140 -30.83 1.63 17.11
C GLY A 140 -31.01 2.67 18.22
N GLY A 141 -30.98 3.95 17.84
CA GLY A 141 -30.92 5.12 18.74
C GLY A 141 -29.64 5.93 18.52
N THR A 142 -29.59 7.17 19.01
CA THR A 142 -28.35 7.98 19.13
C THR A 142 -28.23 8.43 20.58
N GLY A 143 -27.00 8.41 21.13
CA GLY A 143 -26.74 8.78 22.52
C GLY A 143 -26.74 7.60 23.50
N LEU A 144 -26.30 7.88 24.72
CA LEU A 144 -26.17 6.93 25.83
C LEU A 144 -27.45 6.93 26.67
N ALA A 145 -28.06 5.77 26.89
CA ALA A 145 -29.13 5.64 27.87
C ALA A 145 -28.53 5.80 29.28
N ALA A 146 -28.90 6.88 29.97
CA ALA A 146 -28.36 7.24 31.26
C ALA A 146 -29.44 7.20 32.34
N GLU A 147 -29.08 6.58 33.47
CA GLU A 147 -29.89 6.54 34.69
C GLU A 147 -29.08 7.15 35.84
N TYR A 148 -29.67 8.14 36.52
CA TYR A 148 -29.02 8.84 37.62
C TYR A 148 -29.75 8.57 38.94
N PHE A 149 -29.00 8.37 40.03
CA PHE A 149 -29.51 7.95 41.33
C PHE A 149 -29.04 8.90 42.44
N LYS A 150 -29.85 9.05 43.50
CA LYS A 150 -29.53 9.88 44.68
C LYS A 150 -28.36 9.33 45.49
N THR A 151 -28.10 8.03 45.37
CA THR A 151 -27.06 7.33 46.12
C THR A 151 -26.21 6.49 45.18
N ARG A 152 -25.08 5.98 45.66
CA ARG A 152 -24.24 5.03 44.90
C ARG A 152 -24.93 3.69 44.63
N ARG A 153 -26.11 3.44 45.20
CA ARG A 153 -26.88 2.22 44.99
C ARG A 153 -27.87 2.43 43.85
N THR A 154 -27.85 1.54 42.87
CA THR A 154 -28.76 1.53 41.72
C THR A 154 -30.13 0.94 42.10
N ARG A 155 -30.82 1.59 43.04
CA ARG A 155 -32.17 1.22 43.49
C ARG A 155 -33.21 2.03 42.74
N ARG A 156 -34.28 1.38 42.29
CA ARG A 156 -35.30 2.03 41.45
C ARG A 156 -35.98 3.20 42.18
N GLU A 157 -36.18 3.08 43.48
CA GLU A 157 -36.74 4.14 44.33
C GLU A 157 -35.82 5.36 44.50
N ASP A 158 -34.51 5.18 44.28
CA ASP A 158 -33.50 6.24 44.40
C ASP A 158 -33.19 6.88 43.04
N ARG A 159 -33.84 6.45 41.94
CA ARG A 159 -33.63 7.02 40.61
C ARG A 159 -34.25 8.42 40.51
N VAL A 160 -33.46 9.38 40.04
CA VAL A 160 -33.83 10.80 39.94
C VAL A 160 -34.16 11.19 38.52
N LEU A 161 -33.38 10.67 37.56
CA LEU A 161 -33.47 11.07 36.17
C LEU A 161 -33.14 9.86 35.28
N GLU A 162 -33.91 9.73 34.20
CA GLU A 162 -33.70 8.76 33.14
C GLU A 162 -33.82 9.51 31.82
N ARG A 163 -32.73 9.54 31.05
CA ARG A 163 -32.70 10.25 29.76
C ARG A 163 -31.70 9.60 28.81
N VAL A 164 -31.72 10.07 27.57
CA VAL A 164 -30.73 9.72 26.57
C VAL A 164 -29.77 10.90 26.39
N ASP A 165 -28.50 10.70 26.75
CA ASP A 165 -27.45 11.70 26.59
C ASP A 165 -26.85 11.62 25.18
N THR A 166 -27.05 12.66 24.37
CA THR A 166 -26.43 12.72 23.03
C THR A 166 -24.93 13.00 23.08
N VAL A 167 -24.47 13.64 24.16
CA VAL A 167 -23.06 13.94 24.44
C VAL A 167 -22.79 13.67 25.92
N VAL A 168 -21.71 12.95 26.23
CA VAL A 168 -21.26 12.72 27.62
C VAL A 168 -20.40 13.90 28.05
N ASP A 169 -21.07 14.98 28.46
CA ASP A 169 -20.44 16.20 28.98
C ASP A 169 -21.31 16.76 30.11
N PHE A 170 -21.07 16.30 31.34
CA PHE A 170 -21.84 16.70 32.51
C PHE A 170 -20.95 16.88 33.75
N ASP A 171 -21.22 17.94 34.50
CA ASP A 171 -20.69 18.21 35.83
C ASP A 171 -21.86 18.58 36.74
N PHE A 172 -22.11 17.75 37.76
CA PHE A 172 -23.18 17.97 38.74
C PHE A 172 -22.66 18.62 40.03
N GLY A 173 -21.36 18.96 40.09
CA GLY A 173 -20.72 19.49 41.28
C GLY A 173 -20.88 18.55 42.49
N GLU A 174 -21.23 19.11 43.64
CA GLU A 174 -21.54 18.35 44.87
C GLU A 174 -22.98 17.80 44.91
N GLY A 175 -23.80 18.12 43.89
CA GLY A 175 -25.22 17.79 43.83
C GLY A 175 -25.54 16.54 43.01
N VAL A 176 -26.83 16.21 42.97
CA VAL A 176 -27.41 15.24 42.02
C VAL A 176 -28.07 16.01 40.88
N PRO A 177 -28.10 15.49 39.64
CA PRO A 177 -28.83 16.11 38.55
C PRO A 177 -30.27 16.42 38.95
N GLU A 178 -30.68 17.67 38.76
CA GLU A 178 -32.07 18.08 38.90
C GLU A 178 -32.84 17.66 37.64
N GLY A 179 -34.00 17.03 37.84
CA GLY A 179 -34.88 16.56 36.77
C GLY A 179 -35.83 17.64 36.29
#